data_AF-A0A3D2JTD8-F1
#
_entry.id   AF-A0A3D2JTD8-F1
#
_cell.length_a   1.000
_cell.length_b   1.000
_cell.length_c   1.000
_cell.angle_alpha   90.00
_cell.angle_beta   90.00
_cell.angle_gamma   90.00
#
_symmetry.space_group_name_H-M   'P 1'
#
loop_
_entity.id
_entity.type
_entity.pdbx_description
1 polymer ?
#
loop_
_entity_poly.entity_id
_entity_poly.type
_entity_poly.pdbx_seq_one_letter_code
_entity_poly.pdbx_strand_id
1 'polypeptide(L)'
;MDLGLPTKITASSSRFGRELETFPIASKIHFDFPASNGRPPVKMTWYDGGLLPERPEGLENGRQMGDNDGGVLIVGDKNTLMHGVYGRNPQLIPESVHASTSAPARTLARSPGIYQEWIDAIKDRSKRTTSGFDYSGRLTETMLLGNIATIRASEHKVLEYDGSAMRFTNDEGANAYLDKTYRPGFGIA
;
A
#
# COMPACT_ATOMS: atom_id res chain seq x y z
N MET A 1 -3.79 11.65 0.22
CA MET A 1 -4.90 11.28 -0.69
C MET A 1 -5.97 10.63 0.16
N ASP A 2 -7.24 10.97 -0.01
CA ASP A 2 -8.36 10.36 0.74
C ASP A 2 -8.97 9.22 -0.09
N LEU A 3 -8.21 8.12 -0.20
CA LEU A 3 -8.55 6.95 -1.02
C LEU A 3 -9.51 5.98 -0.33
N GLY A 4 -9.69 6.10 0.99
CA GLY A 4 -10.44 5.12 1.77
C GLY A 4 -9.78 3.74 1.75
N LEU A 5 -10.61 2.69 1.76
CA LEU A 5 -10.21 1.28 1.70
C LEU A 5 -10.52 0.70 0.31
N PRO A 6 -9.79 -0.35 -0.12
CA PRO A 6 -10.09 -1.02 -1.37
C PRO A 6 -11.44 -1.75 -1.27
N THR A 7 -12.17 -1.80 -2.38
CA THR A 7 -13.47 -2.52 -2.47
C THR A 7 -13.34 -3.89 -3.09
N LYS A 8 -12.24 -4.13 -3.82
CA LYS A 8 -11.93 -5.41 -4.44
C LYS A 8 -10.45 -5.68 -4.37
N ILE A 9 -10.11 -6.92 -3.98
CA ILE A 9 -8.73 -7.37 -3.84
C ILE A 9 -8.57 -8.71 -4.57
N THR A 10 -7.56 -8.81 -5.41
CA THR A 10 -7.13 -10.07 -6.04
C THR A 10 -5.65 -10.26 -5.83
N ALA A 11 -5.20 -11.52 -5.81
CA ALA A 11 -3.79 -11.81 -5.63
C ALA A 11 -3.38 -13.03 -6.47
N SER A 12 -2.10 -13.09 -6.76
CA SER A 12 -1.40 -14.29 -7.20
C SER A 12 -0.04 -14.35 -6.52
N SER A 13 0.55 -15.54 -6.45
CA SER A 13 1.82 -15.74 -5.78
C SER A 13 2.54 -16.95 -6.34
N SER A 14 3.82 -17.11 -5.98
CA SER A 14 4.46 -18.42 -6.04
C SER A 14 3.67 -19.43 -5.22
N ARG A 15 3.86 -20.72 -5.47
CA ARG A 15 3.19 -21.80 -4.73
C ARG A 15 3.42 -21.65 -3.22
N PHE A 16 2.34 -21.50 -2.47
CA PHE A 16 2.31 -21.49 -1.00
C PHE A 16 0.93 -21.97 -0.54
N GLY A 17 0.77 -22.42 0.71
CA GLY A 17 -0.52 -22.92 1.21
C GLY A 17 -0.39 -23.96 2.31
N ARG A 18 -1.47 -24.71 2.57
CA ARG A 18 -1.69 -25.55 3.78
C ARG A 18 -0.58 -26.53 4.18
N GLU A 19 0.26 -26.97 3.26
CA GLU A 19 1.37 -27.90 3.53
C GLU A 19 2.72 -27.21 3.73
N LEU A 20 2.73 -25.88 3.61
CA LEU A 20 3.92 -25.03 3.69
C LEU A 20 3.72 -24.04 4.83
N GLU A 21 4.46 -24.22 5.93
CA GLU A 21 4.48 -23.28 7.06
C GLU A 21 5.30 -22.01 6.76
N THR A 22 5.28 -21.54 5.52
CA THR A 22 6.02 -20.37 5.05
C THR A 22 5.16 -19.48 4.16
N PHE A 23 5.53 -18.20 4.08
CA PHE A 23 4.96 -17.25 3.13
C PHE A 23 5.46 -17.54 1.70
N PRO A 24 4.74 -17.08 0.65
CA PRO A 24 5.21 -17.25 -0.73
C PRO A 24 6.52 -16.49 -0.96
N ILE A 25 7.38 -17.04 -1.82
CA ILE A 25 8.63 -16.39 -2.24
C ILE A 25 8.35 -15.06 -2.95
N ALA A 26 7.26 -15.00 -3.73
CA ALA A 26 6.85 -13.81 -4.46
C ALA A 26 5.32 -13.69 -4.50
N SER A 27 4.83 -12.46 -4.51
CA SER A 27 3.40 -12.17 -4.62
C SER A 27 3.13 -10.95 -5.51
N LYS A 28 1.94 -10.94 -6.10
CA LYS A 28 1.38 -9.81 -6.85
C LYS A 28 -0.05 -9.61 -6.39
N ILE A 29 -0.35 -8.44 -5.85
CA ILE A 29 -1.65 -8.13 -5.26
C ILE A 29 -2.23 -6.91 -5.96
N HIS A 30 -3.49 -7.00 -6.36
CA HIS A 30 -4.24 -5.89 -6.94
C HIS A 30 -5.28 -5.39 -5.95
N PHE A 31 -5.33 -4.09 -5.77
CA PHE A 31 -6.31 -3.39 -4.95
C PHE A 31 -7.04 -2.39 -5.83
N ASP A 32 -8.36 -2.51 -5.90
CA ASP A 32 -9.22 -1.56 -6.60
C ASP A 32 -9.86 -0.62 -5.56
N PHE A 33 -9.44 0.64 -5.59
CA PHE A 33 -10.02 1.71 -4.79
C PHE A 33 -11.11 2.42 -5.58
N PRO A 34 -12.30 2.64 -4.99
CA PRO A 34 -13.39 3.31 -5.68
C PRO A 34 -13.08 4.79 -5.93
N ALA A 35 -13.84 5.40 -6.83
CA ALA A 35 -13.82 6.86 -7.00
C ALA A 35 -14.19 7.55 -5.67
N SER A 36 -13.49 8.63 -5.35
CA SER A 36 -13.70 9.36 -4.09
C SER A 36 -13.42 10.86 -4.26
N ASN A 37 -14.29 11.70 -3.69
CA ASN A 37 -14.11 13.15 -3.64
C ASN A 37 -13.79 13.78 -5.02
N GLY A 38 -14.52 13.37 -6.05
CA GLY A 38 -14.33 13.87 -7.43
C GLY A 38 -13.08 13.32 -8.15
N ARG A 39 -12.36 12.36 -7.56
CA ARG A 39 -11.23 11.66 -8.19
C ARG A 39 -11.68 10.33 -8.82
N PRO A 40 -11.09 9.93 -9.95
CA PRO A 40 -11.37 8.63 -10.56
C PRO A 40 -10.93 7.47 -9.64
N PRO A 41 -11.43 6.24 -9.88
CA PRO A 41 -10.98 5.06 -9.16
C PRO A 41 -9.47 4.86 -9.35
N VAL A 42 -8.82 4.27 -8.35
CA VAL A 42 -7.38 4.01 -8.37
C VAL A 42 -7.13 2.51 -8.30
N LYS A 43 -6.33 2.01 -9.22
CA LYS A 43 -5.80 0.65 -9.16
C LYS A 43 -4.38 0.68 -8.59
N MET A 44 -4.18 0.01 -7.47
CA MET A 44 -2.84 -0.20 -6.92
C MET A 44 -2.44 -1.65 -7.16
N THR A 45 -1.22 -1.86 -7.67
CA THR A 45 -0.63 -3.20 -7.77
C THR A 45 0.62 -3.25 -6.91
N TRP A 46 0.62 -4.16 -5.94
CA TRP A 46 1.78 -4.50 -5.13
C TRP A 46 2.54 -5.65 -5.77
N TYR A 47 3.86 -5.56 -5.77
CA TYR A 47 4.78 -6.59 -6.25
C TYR A 47 5.80 -6.89 -5.15
N ASP A 48 6.09 -8.17 -4.95
CA ASP A 48 7.04 -8.65 -3.95
C ASP A 48 7.86 -9.83 -4.48
N GLY A 49 8.97 -10.15 -3.82
CA GLY A 49 9.81 -11.32 -4.13
C GLY A 49 10.59 -11.20 -5.44
N GLY A 50 11.02 -9.97 -5.77
CA GLY A 50 11.76 -9.68 -7.00
C GLY A 50 10.88 -9.50 -8.24
N LEU A 51 9.56 -9.65 -8.12
CA LEU A 51 8.64 -9.23 -9.17
C LEU A 51 8.64 -7.71 -9.29
N LEU A 52 8.53 -7.23 -10.52
CA LEU A 52 8.43 -5.81 -10.84
C LEU A 52 7.29 -5.59 -11.84
N PRO A 53 6.69 -4.39 -11.87
CA PRO A 53 5.84 -4.00 -12.98
C PRO A 53 6.64 -3.96 -14.29
N GLU A 54 5.91 -3.84 -15.39
CA GLU A 54 6.54 -3.50 -16.67
C GLU A 54 7.30 -2.18 -16.55
N ARG A 55 8.43 -2.08 -17.26
CA ARG A 55 9.21 -0.84 -17.28
C ARG A 55 8.36 0.26 -17.93
N PRO A 56 8.15 1.41 -17.27
CA PRO A 56 7.40 2.51 -17.85
C PRO A 56 7.97 2.94 -19.19
N GLU A 57 7.10 3.31 -20.11
CA GLU A 57 7.49 3.98 -21.35
C GLU A 57 8.25 5.28 -21.02
N GLY A 58 9.34 5.53 -21.75
CA GLY A 58 10.23 6.66 -21.51
C GLY A 58 11.25 6.46 -20.38
N LEU A 59 11.19 5.38 -19.60
CA LEU A 59 12.26 5.07 -18.65
C LEU A 59 13.53 4.70 -19.42
N GLU A 60 14.61 5.43 -19.17
CA GLU A 60 15.86 5.27 -19.89
C GLU A 60 16.43 3.86 -19.75
N ASN A 61 17.10 3.38 -20.81
CA ASN A 61 17.75 2.08 -20.77
C ASN A 61 18.83 2.05 -19.68
N GLY A 62 18.83 0.99 -18.87
CA GLY A 62 19.75 0.83 -17.74
C GLY A 62 19.38 1.63 -16.47
N ARG A 63 18.41 2.55 -16.51
CA ARG A 63 17.94 3.24 -15.30
C ARG A 63 17.14 2.28 -14.41
N GLN A 64 17.50 2.21 -13.13
CA GLN A 64 16.83 1.37 -12.14
C GLN A 64 15.41 1.90 -11.85
N MET A 65 14.45 0.99 -11.65
CA MET A 65 13.14 1.34 -11.13
C MET A 65 13.20 1.42 -9.59
N GLY A 66 12.74 2.52 -9.02
CA GLY A 66 12.83 2.76 -7.58
C GLY A 66 14.28 2.93 -7.11
N ASP A 67 14.63 2.28 -6.01
CA ASP A 67 15.97 2.18 -5.43
C ASP A 67 16.29 0.73 -5.00
N ASN A 68 17.37 0.53 -4.26
CA ASN A 68 17.80 -0.80 -3.79
C ASN A 68 16.83 -1.45 -2.80
N ASP A 69 15.99 -0.66 -2.14
CA ASP A 69 14.99 -1.14 -1.18
C ASP A 69 13.61 -1.32 -1.84
N GLY A 70 13.45 -0.92 -3.11
CA GLY A 70 12.20 -0.94 -3.87
C GLY A 70 11.73 0.45 -4.29
N GLY A 71 10.44 0.60 -4.58
CA GLY A 71 9.92 1.91 -4.98
C GLY A 71 8.45 1.91 -5.36
N VAL A 72 7.99 3.06 -5.81
CA VAL A 72 6.61 3.28 -6.25
C VAL A 72 6.62 3.97 -7.61
N LEU A 73 5.72 3.52 -8.47
CA LEU A 73 5.36 4.19 -9.71
C LEU A 73 3.95 4.76 -9.56
N ILE A 74 3.82 6.08 -9.72
CA ILE A 74 2.55 6.77 -9.85
C ILE A 74 2.37 7.08 -11.34
N VAL A 75 1.58 6.24 -12.00
CA VAL A 75 1.33 6.29 -13.44
C VAL A 75 0.26 7.33 -13.71
N GLY A 76 0.62 8.42 -14.40
CA GLY A 76 -0.31 9.45 -14.85
C GLY A 76 -0.45 9.47 -16.37
N ASP A 77 -1.48 10.16 -16.86
CA ASP A 77 -1.82 10.22 -18.29
C ASP A 77 -0.74 10.88 -19.17
N LYS A 78 0.17 11.65 -18.55
CA LYS A 78 1.24 12.39 -19.26
C LYS A 78 2.63 11.82 -18.99
N ASN A 79 2.96 11.64 -17.72
CA ASN A 79 4.26 11.16 -17.27
C ASN A 79 4.07 10.26 -16.06
N THR A 80 5.03 9.38 -15.82
CA THR A 80 5.09 8.56 -14.60
C THR A 80 6.01 9.23 -13.59
N LEU A 81 5.54 9.36 -12.35
CA LEU A 81 6.38 9.75 -11.22
C LEU A 81 6.91 8.48 -10.56
N MET A 82 8.23 8.37 -10.45
CA MET A 82 8.91 7.29 -9.78
C MET A 82 9.57 7.81 -8.51
N HIS A 83 9.53 7.04 -7.43
CA HIS A 83 10.32 7.32 -6.24
C HIS A 83 10.80 6.03 -5.57
N GLY A 84 11.88 6.13 -4.81
CA GLY A 84 12.38 5.04 -3.97
C GLY A 84 11.48 4.80 -2.76
N VAL A 85 11.85 3.87 -1.88
CA VAL A 85 11.05 3.56 -0.69
C VAL A 85 10.87 4.83 0.17
N TYR A 86 9.70 4.96 0.80
CA TYR A 86 9.32 6.11 1.64
C TYR A 86 9.28 7.47 0.93
N GLY A 87 9.06 7.48 -0.40
CA GLY A 87 8.98 8.74 -1.15
C GLY A 87 10.35 9.39 -1.39
N ARG A 88 11.44 8.63 -1.23
CA ARG A 88 12.81 9.14 -1.45
C ARG A 88 13.05 9.48 -2.92
N ASN A 89 13.72 10.60 -3.14
CA ASN A 89 14.17 11.07 -4.46
C ASN A 89 13.09 10.94 -5.57
N PRO A 90 11.96 11.67 -5.48
CA PRO A 90 10.92 11.62 -6.50
C PRO A 90 11.40 12.21 -7.82
N GLN A 91 11.26 11.44 -8.90
CA GLN A 91 11.72 11.78 -10.26
C GLN A 91 10.62 11.51 -11.28
N LEU A 92 10.46 12.44 -12.23
CA LEU A 92 9.59 12.23 -13.38
C LEU A 92 10.33 11.39 -14.43
N ILE A 93 9.57 10.57 -15.15
CA ILE A 93 10.04 9.80 -16.29
C ILE A 93 9.44 10.42 -17.56
N PRO A 94 10.24 10.75 -18.59
CA PRO A 94 11.71 10.63 -18.68
C PRO A 94 12.47 11.72 -17.90
N GLU A 95 13.77 11.54 -17.74
CA GLU A 95 14.68 12.47 -17.04
C GLU A 95 14.67 13.88 -17.65
N SER A 96 14.50 14.00 -18.97
CA SER A 96 14.38 15.30 -19.64
C SER A 96 13.17 16.11 -19.14
N VAL A 97 12.05 15.42 -18.83
CA VAL A 97 10.87 16.04 -18.22
C VAL A 97 11.15 16.40 -16.76
N HIS A 98 11.85 15.53 -16.02
CA HIS A 98 12.25 15.84 -14.64
C HIS A 98 13.13 17.09 -14.58
N ALA A 99 14.18 17.17 -15.40
CA ALA A 99 15.13 18.28 -15.44
C ALA A 99 14.49 19.62 -15.85
N SER A 100 13.41 19.58 -16.64
CA SER A 100 12.65 20.77 -17.04
C SER A 100 11.50 21.13 -16.11
N THR A 101 11.18 20.26 -15.14
CA THR A 101 10.09 20.49 -14.19
C THR A 101 10.63 21.08 -12.89
N SER A 102 10.08 22.24 -12.49
CA SER A 102 10.41 22.82 -11.19
C SER A 102 9.84 21.99 -10.03
N ALA A 103 10.61 21.84 -8.97
CA ALA A 103 10.15 21.16 -7.76
C ALA A 103 8.94 21.90 -7.15
N PRO A 104 7.94 21.17 -6.60
CA PRO A 104 6.80 21.80 -5.95
C PRO A 104 7.24 22.60 -4.73
N ALA A 105 6.47 23.64 -4.40
CA ALA A 105 6.67 24.42 -3.19
C ALA A 105 6.60 23.51 -1.95
N ARG A 106 7.47 23.78 -0.97
CA ARG A 106 7.47 23.04 0.30
C ARG A 106 6.26 23.47 1.13
N THR A 107 5.29 22.59 1.26
CA THR A 107 4.05 22.84 2.02
C THR A 107 4.01 22.14 3.38
N LEU A 108 4.92 21.17 3.61
CA LEU A 108 4.97 20.38 4.83
C LEU A 108 6.33 20.53 5.51
N ALA A 109 6.33 20.63 6.84
CA ALA A 109 7.55 20.57 7.63
C ALA A 109 8.21 19.20 7.44
N ARG A 110 9.55 19.17 7.44
CA ARG A 110 10.27 17.90 7.41
C ARG A 110 10.15 17.24 8.77
N SER A 111 9.89 15.93 8.75
CA SER A 111 9.91 15.10 9.94
C SER A 111 11.29 15.17 10.61
N PRO A 112 11.38 15.45 11.93
CA PRO A 112 12.62 15.27 12.68
C PRO A 112 12.95 13.77 12.93
N GLY A 113 12.12 12.86 12.42
CA GLY A 113 12.19 11.42 12.66
C GLY A 113 11.05 10.95 13.57
N ILE A 114 10.53 9.74 13.30
CA ILE A 114 9.33 9.21 13.96
C ILE A 114 9.43 9.16 15.50
N TYR A 115 10.62 8.90 16.05
CA TYR A 115 10.85 8.88 17.49
C TYR A 115 10.73 10.27 18.10
N GLN A 116 11.31 11.28 17.46
CA GLN A 116 11.24 12.65 17.95
C GLN A 116 9.83 13.21 17.80
N GLU A 117 9.13 12.90 16.70
CA GLU A 117 7.71 13.26 16.55
C GLU A 117 6.85 12.70 17.68
N TRP A 118 7.09 11.45 18.08
CA TRP A 118 6.36 10.81 19.18
C TRP A 118 6.63 11.48 20.53
N ILE A 119 7.91 11.75 20.85
CA ILE A 119 8.30 12.48 22.08
C ILE A 119 7.65 13.87 22.10
N ASP A 120 7.68 14.57 20.98
CA ASP A 120 7.12 15.91 20.82
C ASP A 120 5.60 15.92 21.04
N ALA A 121 4.88 14.96 20.46
CA ALA A 121 3.42 14.84 20.62
C ALA A 121 3.01 14.46 22.06
N ILE A 122 3.86 13.72 22.80
CA ILE A 122 3.64 13.44 24.23
C ILE A 122 3.79 14.71 25.06
N LYS A 123 4.84 15.49 24.79
CA LYS A 123 5.17 16.71 25.54
C LYS A 123 4.23 17.86 25.21
N ASP A 124 3.73 17.91 23.98
CA ASP A 124 2.87 18.97 23.47
C ASP A 124 1.72 18.37 22.67
N ARG A 125 0.52 18.35 23.28
CA ARG A 125 -0.70 17.78 22.68
C ARG A 125 -1.21 18.54 21.45
N SER A 126 -0.67 19.73 21.15
CA SER A 126 -1.00 20.44 19.92
C SER A 126 -0.24 19.89 18.69
N LYS A 127 0.86 19.16 18.93
CA LYS A 127 1.65 18.53 17.86
C LYS A 127 1.04 17.20 17.44
N ARG A 128 1.20 16.87 16.16
CA ARG A 128 0.77 15.60 15.56
C ARG A 128 1.95 14.88 14.92
N THR A 129 1.96 13.56 15.07
CA THR A 129 2.87 12.69 14.30
C THR A 129 2.43 12.61 12.85
N THR A 130 3.37 12.36 11.95
CA THR A 130 3.07 12.17 10.52
C THR A 130 2.40 10.82 10.21
N SER A 131 2.40 9.90 11.18
CA SER A 131 1.88 8.53 11.09
C SER A 131 0.78 8.21 12.12
N GLY A 132 -0.13 9.16 12.37
CA GLY A 132 -1.28 8.99 13.28
C GLY A 132 -2.19 7.80 12.92
N PHE A 133 -3.01 7.35 13.87
CA PHE A 133 -3.86 6.16 13.72
C PHE A 133 -4.93 6.26 12.63
N ASP A 134 -5.41 7.48 12.36
CA ASP A 134 -6.37 7.76 11.28
C ASP A 134 -5.80 7.44 9.89
N TYR A 135 -4.49 7.65 9.73
CA TYR A 135 -3.75 7.28 8.52
C TYR A 135 -3.23 5.84 8.59
N SER A 136 -2.45 5.53 9.62
CA SER A 136 -1.73 4.26 9.74
C SER A 136 -2.68 3.06 9.87
N GLY A 137 -3.83 3.22 10.53
CA GLY A 137 -4.82 2.15 10.66
C GLY A 137 -5.34 1.67 9.31
N ARG A 138 -5.76 2.60 8.44
CA ARG A 138 -6.26 2.28 7.09
C ARG A 138 -5.18 1.71 6.19
N LEU A 139 -3.95 2.21 6.31
CA LEU A 139 -2.80 1.66 5.59
C LEU A 139 -2.54 0.21 5.99
N THR A 140 -2.49 -0.07 7.30
CA THR A 140 -2.30 -1.42 7.82
C THR A 140 -3.44 -2.34 7.39
N GLU A 141 -4.69 -1.91 7.52
CA GLU A 141 -5.85 -2.68 7.08
C GLU A 141 -5.75 -3.06 5.61
N THR A 142 -5.43 -2.11 4.73
CA THR A 142 -5.24 -2.38 3.29
C THR A 142 -4.20 -3.48 3.04
N MET A 143 -3.05 -3.43 3.72
CA MET A 143 -2.01 -4.45 3.55
C MET A 143 -2.46 -5.82 4.07
N LEU A 144 -3.18 -5.87 5.20
CA LEU A 144 -3.71 -7.12 5.75
C LEU A 144 -4.78 -7.75 4.83
N LEU A 145 -5.64 -6.95 4.21
CA LEU A 145 -6.59 -7.44 3.20
C LEU A 145 -5.86 -8.10 2.02
N GLY A 146 -4.70 -7.56 1.63
CA GLY A 146 -3.82 -8.17 0.62
C GLY A 146 -3.29 -9.54 1.03
N ASN A 147 -2.88 -9.70 2.29
CA ASN A 147 -2.44 -10.99 2.82
C ASN A 147 -3.58 -12.02 2.79
N ILE A 148 -4.79 -11.63 3.20
CA ILE A 148 -5.96 -12.50 3.14
C ILE A 148 -6.25 -12.89 1.68
N ALA A 149 -6.28 -11.93 0.76
CA ALA A 149 -6.47 -12.22 -0.67
C ALA A 149 -5.42 -13.20 -1.21
N THR A 150 -4.17 -13.07 -0.77
CA THR A 150 -3.08 -13.98 -1.15
C THR A 150 -3.37 -15.40 -0.66
N ILE A 151 -3.84 -15.59 0.58
CA ILE A 151 -4.23 -16.92 1.12
C ILE A 151 -5.37 -17.53 0.30
N ARG A 152 -6.39 -16.73 -0.03
CA ARG A 152 -7.58 -17.19 -0.76
C ARG A 152 -7.32 -17.38 -2.27
N ALA A 153 -6.21 -16.86 -2.82
CA ALA A 153 -5.89 -16.94 -4.24
C ALA A 153 -5.75 -18.38 -4.77
N SER A 154 -5.25 -19.31 -3.93
CA SER A 154 -5.14 -20.74 -4.29
C SER A 154 -6.49 -21.42 -4.53
N GLU A 155 -7.57 -20.85 -4.01
CA GLU A 155 -8.97 -21.27 -4.23
C GLU A 155 -9.64 -20.46 -5.34
N HIS A 156 -8.86 -19.75 -6.16
CA HIS A 156 -9.31 -18.91 -7.27
C HIS A 156 -10.29 -17.81 -6.84
N LYS A 157 -10.14 -17.31 -5.61
CA LYS A 157 -11.03 -16.29 -5.04
C LYS A 157 -10.63 -14.87 -5.44
N VAL A 158 -11.67 -14.07 -5.65
CA VAL A 158 -11.62 -12.61 -5.78
C VAL A 158 -12.41 -12.06 -4.60
N LEU A 159 -11.82 -11.19 -3.79
CA LEU A 159 -12.44 -10.72 -2.56
C LEU A 159 -13.09 -9.36 -2.78
N GLU A 160 -14.33 -9.23 -2.33
CA GLU A 160 -15.08 -7.96 -2.29
C GLU A 160 -15.21 -7.53 -0.83
N TYR A 161 -14.79 -6.30 -0.50
CA TYR A 161 -14.67 -5.83 0.87
C TYR A 161 -15.54 -4.60 1.11
N ASP A 162 -16.38 -4.69 2.15
CA ASP A 162 -17.13 -3.56 2.69
C ASP A 162 -16.37 -3.01 3.91
N GLY A 163 -15.66 -1.90 3.70
CA GLY A 163 -14.91 -1.24 4.76
C GLY A 163 -15.77 -0.59 5.84
N SER A 164 -17.07 -0.35 5.59
CA SER A 164 -17.98 0.16 6.63
C SER A 164 -18.46 -0.97 7.53
N ALA A 165 -18.72 -2.14 6.95
CA ALA A 165 -19.08 -3.35 7.68
C ALA A 165 -17.86 -4.12 8.22
N MET A 166 -16.64 -3.71 7.84
CA MET A 166 -15.36 -4.38 8.12
C MET A 166 -15.40 -5.87 7.77
N ARG A 167 -15.87 -6.21 6.55
CA ARG A 167 -16.15 -7.60 6.18
C ARG A 167 -16.02 -7.85 4.68
N PHE A 168 -15.57 -9.04 4.31
CA PHE A 168 -15.72 -9.55 2.95
C PHE A 168 -17.16 -9.99 2.69
N THR A 169 -17.78 -9.45 1.66
CA THR A 169 -19.19 -9.70 1.32
C THR A 169 -19.40 -11.06 0.65
N ASN A 170 -18.33 -11.69 0.18
CA ASN A 170 -18.40 -12.85 -0.71
C ASN A 170 -17.56 -14.07 -0.28
N ASP A 171 -16.88 -14.05 0.87
CA ASP A 171 -16.06 -15.18 1.33
C ASP A 171 -15.96 -15.29 2.87
N GLU A 172 -16.70 -16.25 3.45
CA GLU A 172 -16.66 -16.53 4.90
C GLU A 172 -15.29 -17.03 5.39
N GLY A 173 -14.56 -17.75 4.54
CA GLY A 173 -13.21 -18.22 4.86
C GLY A 173 -12.24 -17.05 5.02
N ALA A 174 -12.38 -16.00 4.21
CA ALA A 174 -11.63 -14.76 4.34
C ALA A 174 -12.00 -14.01 5.63
N ASN A 175 -13.30 -13.96 5.96
CA ASN A 175 -13.78 -13.32 7.19
C ASN A 175 -13.23 -13.97 8.47
N ALA A 176 -12.96 -15.27 8.44
CA ALA A 176 -12.34 -15.97 9.57
C ALA A 176 -10.91 -15.49 9.91
N TYR A 177 -10.26 -14.72 9.01
CA TYR A 177 -8.94 -14.11 9.24
C TYR A 177 -9.00 -12.64 9.67
N LEU A 178 -10.19 -12.00 9.65
CA LEU A 178 -10.35 -10.59 10.03
C LEU A 178 -10.30 -10.39 11.55
N ASP A 179 -10.63 -11.43 12.31
CA ASP A 179 -10.62 -11.40 13.76
C ASP A 179 -10.01 -12.69 14.33
N LYS A 180 -9.74 -12.68 15.63
CA LYS A 180 -9.21 -13.83 16.37
C LYS A 180 -9.97 -14.01 17.67
N THR A 181 -10.05 -15.25 18.13
CA THR A 181 -10.50 -15.51 19.50
C THR A 181 -9.43 -15.05 20.48
N TYR A 182 -9.75 -14.03 21.27
CA TYR A 182 -8.88 -13.58 22.36
C TYR A 182 -8.86 -14.61 23.48
N ARG A 183 -7.72 -14.71 24.17
CA ARG A 183 -7.61 -15.52 25.39
C ARG A 183 -8.58 -14.96 26.44
N PRO A 184 -9.23 -15.81 27.27
CA PRO A 184 -10.09 -15.33 28.34
C PRO A 184 -9.40 -14.27 29.21
N GLY A 185 -10.06 -13.14 29.44
CA GLY A 185 -9.52 -11.99 30.19
C GLY A 185 -8.70 -10.98 29.37
N PHE A 186 -8.46 -11.24 28.07
CA PHE A 186 -7.72 -10.35 27.17
C PHE A 186 -8.57 -9.87 25.97
N GLY A 187 -9.89 -10.03 26.05
CA GLY A 187 -10.81 -9.47 25.05
C GLY A 187 -10.81 -7.95 25.08
N ILE A 188 -11.09 -7.35 23.93
CA ILE A 188 -11.41 -5.92 23.84
C ILE A 188 -12.91 -5.81 24.17
N ALA A 189 -13.26 -4.97 25.14
CA ALA A 189 -14.64 -4.74 25.56
C ALA A 189 -15.45 -3.99 24.51
#